data_AF-A0A835I1L9-F1
#
_entry.id   AF-A0A835I1L9-F1
#
_cell.length_a   1.000
_cell.length_b   1.000
_cell.length_c   1.000
_cell.angle_alpha   90.00
_cell.angle_beta   90.00
_cell.angle_gamma   90.00
#
_symmetry.space_group_name_H-M   'P 1'
#
loop_
_entity.id
_entity.type
_entity.pdbx_description
1 polymer ?
#
loop_
_entity_poly.entity_id
_entity_poly.type
_entity_poly.pdbx_seq_one_letter_code
_entity_poly.pdbx_strand_id
1 'polypeptide(L)'
;MPYTGSTNESVQVQNLAYPADPSDPLLLDWVKYAGNPILVPPPGIGMKDFHDTPPLHALHQMGIGESRLDQRLTKPEYPLSTKQKTSVRTYGLDTSVNGPGVKHVLRASLDDDKHDYYALGSYDAEKDVWTPDDSELDVGIGLRYDYGKFYASKTFYDQNKERRILWGWTGETDSELADIQKGWASVQTVPRVVLFDDKTKTNVLQWPVKELDITAEFEVDKKALGVMEADVGYNCSTGNGAAGRSTLGPFGLLVLANEARSEQTTVYFYIAKAMVT
;
A
#
# COMPACT_ATOMS: atom_id res chain seq x y z
N MET A 1 -2.14 11.72 -17.87
CA MET A 1 -1.97 10.36 -17.35
C MET A 1 -0.68 9.76 -17.89
N PRO A 2 0.39 9.72 -17.07
CA PRO A 2 1.56 8.92 -17.40
C PRO A 2 1.23 7.42 -17.30
N TYR A 3 1.80 6.59 -18.18
CA TYR A 3 1.63 5.15 -18.15
C TYR A 3 2.77 4.44 -18.88
N THR A 4 3.01 3.18 -18.52
CA THR A 4 3.97 2.33 -19.24
C THR A 4 3.29 1.66 -20.44
N GLY A 5 3.88 1.75 -21.62
CA GLY A 5 3.51 0.98 -22.80
C GLY A 5 4.58 -0.04 -23.15
N SER A 6 4.21 -1.03 -23.98
CA SER A 6 5.13 -2.01 -24.54
C SER A 6 5.23 -1.82 -26.06
N THR A 7 6.45 -1.74 -26.59
CA THR A 7 6.68 -1.67 -28.05
C THR A 7 6.48 -3.05 -28.70
N ASN A 8 6.53 -3.12 -30.03
CA ASN A 8 6.44 -4.38 -30.77
C ASN A 8 7.61 -5.33 -30.43
N GLU A 9 8.73 -4.79 -29.98
CA GLU A 9 9.91 -5.51 -29.50
C GLU A 9 9.83 -5.85 -28.00
N SER A 10 8.68 -5.63 -27.37
CA SER A 10 8.44 -5.82 -25.94
C SER A 10 9.31 -4.94 -25.03
N VAL A 11 9.75 -3.77 -25.52
CA VAL A 11 10.45 -2.78 -24.69
C VAL A 11 9.43 -1.98 -23.91
N GLN A 12 9.63 -1.83 -22.60
CA GLN A 12 8.80 -0.98 -21.74
C GLN A 12 9.24 0.48 -21.84
N VAL A 13 8.28 1.38 -22.10
CA VAL A 13 8.52 2.82 -22.30
C VAL A 13 7.45 3.64 -21.58
N GLN A 14 7.76 4.86 -21.14
CA GLN A 14 6.76 5.73 -20.51
C GLN A 14 6.10 6.64 -21.54
N ASN A 15 4.78 6.74 -21.45
CA ASN A 15 3.91 7.46 -22.36
C ASN A 15 3.03 8.44 -21.59
N LEU A 16 2.44 9.37 -22.31
CA LEU A 16 1.47 10.33 -21.79
C LEU A 16 0.14 10.25 -22.57
N ALA A 17 -0.97 10.30 -21.86
CA ALA A 17 -2.30 10.49 -22.41
C ALA A 17 -3.05 11.60 -21.65
N TYR A 18 -4.02 12.24 -22.27
CA TYR A 18 -4.88 13.26 -21.64
C TYR A 18 -6.33 13.11 -22.14
N PRO A 19 -7.33 13.57 -21.37
CA PRO A 19 -8.72 13.52 -21.81
C PRO A 19 -8.90 14.27 -23.13
N ALA A 20 -9.68 13.69 -24.05
CA ALA A 20 -10.04 14.33 -25.31
C ALA A 20 -10.92 15.58 -25.06
N ASP A 21 -11.84 15.47 -24.10
CA ASP A 21 -12.66 16.56 -23.60
C ASP A 21 -12.55 16.63 -22.06
N PRO A 22 -11.81 17.62 -21.51
CA PRO A 22 -11.72 17.83 -20.07
C PRO A 22 -13.03 18.26 -19.41
N SER A 23 -14.04 18.65 -20.19
CA SER A 23 -15.35 19.07 -19.69
C SER A 23 -16.30 17.88 -19.47
N ASP A 24 -16.01 16.72 -20.07
CA ASP A 24 -16.76 15.48 -19.84
C ASP A 24 -16.50 15.00 -18.40
N PRO A 25 -17.52 14.98 -17.52
CA PRO A 25 -17.33 14.54 -16.13
C PRO A 25 -16.96 13.06 -16.01
N LEU A 26 -17.20 12.25 -17.04
CA LEU A 26 -16.86 10.83 -17.07
C LEU A 26 -15.47 10.55 -17.67
N LEU A 27 -14.89 11.53 -18.38
CA LEU A 27 -13.60 11.43 -19.07
C LEU A 27 -13.47 10.15 -19.89
N LEU A 28 -14.46 9.88 -20.76
CA LEU A 28 -14.55 8.61 -21.51
C LEU A 28 -13.45 8.48 -22.55
N ASP A 29 -13.21 9.54 -23.31
CA ASP A 29 -12.26 9.53 -24.43
C ASP A 29 -10.91 10.12 -24.04
N TRP A 30 -9.83 9.44 -24.45
CA TRP A 30 -8.45 9.82 -24.15
C TRP A 30 -7.62 9.90 -25.42
N VAL A 31 -6.81 10.96 -25.53
CA VAL A 31 -5.84 11.17 -26.61
C VAL A 31 -4.44 10.84 -26.10
N LYS A 32 -3.70 10.04 -26.87
CA LYS A 32 -2.28 9.80 -26.61
C LYS A 32 -1.47 11.00 -27.10
N TYR A 33 -0.50 11.43 -26.30
CA TYR A 33 0.44 12.46 -26.71
C TYR A 33 1.20 12.05 -27.99
N ALA A 34 1.23 12.94 -28.99
CA ALA A 34 1.82 12.66 -30.29
C ALA A 34 3.33 12.39 -30.24
N GLY A 35 4.02 12.91 -29.21
CA GLY A 35 5.46 12.70 -28.99
C GLY A 35 5.79 11.47 -28.15
N ASN A 36 4.87 10.51 -27.98
CA ASN A 36 5.15 9.28 -27.25
C ASN A 36 6.13 8.37 -28.03
N PRO A 37 7.01 7.61 -27.33
CA PRO A 37 7.20 7.61 -25.87
C PRO A 37 7.95 8.85 -25.38
N ILE A 38 7.64 9.28 -24.15
CA ILE A 38 8.31 10.42 -23.51
C ILE A 38 9.57 10.02 -22.74
N LEU A 39 9.70 8.75 -22.36
CA LEU A 39 10.90 8.18 -21.72
C LEU A 39 11.10 6.74 -22.18
N VAL A 40 12.36 6.36 -22.39
CA VAL A 40 12.80 4.99 -22.70
C VAL A 40 13.71 4.46 -21.57
N PRO A 41 13.95 3.14 -21.47
CA PRO A 41 14.83 2.61 -20.43
C PRO A 41 16.21 3.27 -20.48
N PRO A 42 16.73 3.82 -19.37
CA PRO A 42 18.07 4.38 -19.34
C PRO A 42 19.13 3.28 -19.44
N PRO A 43 20.39 3.62 -19.80
CA PRO A 43 21.48 2.65 -19.82
C PRO A 43 21.62 1.92 -18.47
N GLY A 44 21.68 0.60 -18.51
CA GLY A 44 21.81 -0.24 -17.31
C GLY A 44 20.48 -0.72 -16.70
N ILE A 45 19.33 -0.29 -17.24
CA ILE A 45 18.01 -0.86 -16.92
C ILE A 45 17.59 -1.80 -18.04
N GLY A 46 17.08 -2.98 -17.67
CA GLY A 46 16.60 -3.96 -18.64
C GLY A 46 15.39 -3.45 -19.42
N MET A 47 15.26 -3.90 -20.66
CA MET A 47 14.17 -3.46 -21.56
C MET A 47 12.77 -3.83 -21.07
N LYS A 48 12.67 -4.74 -20.10
CA LYS A 48 11.42 -5.21 -19.47
C LYS A 48 11.32 -4.86 -17.98
N ASP A 49 12.23 -4.02 -17.49
CA ASP A 49 12.37 -3.66 -16.07
C ASP A 49 12.20 -2.15 -15.88
N PHE A 50 11.45 -1.50 -16.77
CA PHE A 50 11.21 -0.05 -16.76
C PHE A 50 9.71 0.26 -16.84
N HIS A 51 9.01 0.11 -15.71
CA HIS A 51 7.55 0.29 -15.63
C HIS A 51 7.10 1.05 -14.38
N ASP A 52 5.78 1.24 -14.28
CA ASP A 52 5.09 1.88 -13.15
C ASP A 52 5.49 3.34 -12.91
N THR A 53 5.25 4.18 -13.92
CA THR A 53 5.44 5.62 -13.81
C THR A 53 4.72 6.23 -12.59
N PRO A 54 5.36 7.11 -11.81
CA PRO A 54 4.71 7.77 -10.68
C PRO A 54 3.77 8.90 -11.17
N PRO A 55 3.00 9.54 -10.26
CA PRO A 55 2.18 10.69 -10.60
C PRO A 55 2.98 11.83 -11.26
N LEU A 56 2.29 12.65 -12.06
CA LEU A 56 2.90 13.72 -12.86
C LEU A 56 3.71 14.74 -12.05
N HIS A 57 3.37 14.97 -10.78
CA HIS A 57 4.15 15.83 -9.89
C HIS A 57 5.58 15.29 -9.67
N ALA A 58 5.72 13.98 -9.48
CA ALA A 58 7.03 13.34 -9.36
C ALA A 58 7.81 13.44 -10.68
N LEU A 59 7.13 13.30 -11.83
CA LEU A 59 7.73 13.54 -13.17
C LEU A 59 8.23 14.97 -13.37
N HIS A 60 7.54 15.96 -12.80
CA HIS A 60 7.97 17.36 -12.88
C HIS A 60 9.17 17.66 -11.96
N GLN A 61 9.18 17.12 -10.74
CA GLN A 61 10.32 17.25 -9.81
C GLN A 61 11.59 16.56 -10.35
N MET A 62 11.44 15.45 -11.07
CA MET A 62 12.54 14.74 -11.74
C MET A 62 13.17 15.51 -12.91
N GLY A 63 12.74 16.75 -13.19
CA GLY A 63 13.40 17.68 -14.10
C GLY A 63 13.67 17.05 -15.47
N ILE A 64 12.66 16.99 -16.34
CA ILE A 64 12.85 16.53 -17.74
C ILE A 64 13.88 17.45 -18.43
N GLY A 65 15.12 16.97 -18.39
CA GLY A 65 16.38 17.63 -18.75
C GLY A 65 17.53 16.61 -18.66
N GLU A 66 17.48 15.61 -19.55
CA GLU A 66 18.55 14.74 -20.10
C GLU A 66 19.74 14.20 -19.28
N SER A 67 19.93 14.47 -17.99
CA SER A 67 21.09 13.92 -17.27
C SER A 67 20.75 13.50 -15.85
N ARG A 68 20.92 12.20 -15.57
CA ARG A 68 20.73 11.49 -14.29
C ARG A 68 19.38 10.80 -14.09
N LEU A 69 18.97 10.01 -15.09
CA LEU A 69 18.12 8.85 -14.85
C LEU A 69 19.00 7.71 -14.30
N ASP A 70 19.47 7.89 -13.06
CA ASP A 70 20.01 6.77 -12.27
C ASP A 70 18.84 5.86 -11.89
N GLN A 71 19.11 4.62 -11.45
CA GLN A 71 18.17 3.50 -11.22
C GLN A 71 16.98 3.78 -10.26
N ARG A 72 16.81 5.03 -9.83
CA ARG A 72 15.77 5.60 -8.99
C ARG A 72 14.54 6.00 -9.79
N LEU A 73 14.13 5.17 -10.73
CA LEU A 73 12.76 5.23 -11.21
C LEU A 73 11.84 4.80 -10.07
N THR A 74 11.57 5.81 -9.24
CA THR A 74 10.23 6.17 -8.80
C THR A 74 9.55 5.13 -7.95
N LYS A 75 10.15 4.84 -6.79
CA LYS A 75 9.34 4.48 -5.62
C LYS A 75 8.41 5.66 -5.38
N PRO A 76 7.11 5.56 -5.68
CA PRO A 76 6.30 6.75 -5.60
C PRO A 76 6.16 7.10 -4.12
N GLU A 77 6.32 8.38 -3.81
CA GLU A 77 6.17 8.90 -2.47
C GLU A 77 4.87 9.68 -2.36
N TYR A 78 4.39 9.85 -1.13
CA TYR A 78 3.31 10.78 -0.87
C TYR A 78 3.38 11.36 0.55
N PRO A 79 2.91 12.60 0.75
CA PRO A 79 2.90 13.23 2.05
C PRO A 79 1.71 12.77 2.91
N LEU A 80 1.94 12.72 4.21
CA LEU A 80 0.95 12.57 5.27
C LEU A 80 1.09 13.72 6.28
N SER A 81 -0.04 14.23 6.76
CA SER A 81 -0.05 15.26 7.80
C SER A 81 0.33 14.63 9.15
N THR A 82 1.32 15.21 9.84
CA THR A 82 1.53 14.93 11.26
C THR A 82 0.74 15.90 12.16
N LYS A 83 0.01 16.85 11.56
CA LYS A 83 -0.85 17.79 12.28
C LYS A 83 -2.28 17.26 12.28
N GLN A 84 -2.93 17.35 13.43
CA GLN A 84 -4.35 17.06 13.53
C GLN A 84 -5.18 18.29 13.13
N LYS A 85 -6.21 18.10 12.31
CA LYS A 85 -7.13 19.19 11.88
C LYS A 85 -8.15 19.54 12.96
N THR A 86 -8.48 18.54 13.78
CA THR A 86 -9.24 18.63 15.03
C THR A 86 -8.49 17.82 16.09
N SER A 87 -8.85 17.90 17.36
CA SER A 87 -8.17 17.18 18.48
C SER A 87 -8.12 15.64 18.38
N VAL A 88 -8.59 15.05 17.27
CA VAL A 88 -8.77 13.59 17.13
C VAL A 88 -8.36 13.07 15.73
N ARG A 89 -8.18 13.91 14.70
CA ARG A 89 -7.98 13.39 13.31
C ARG A 89 -6.89 14.10 12.53
N THR A 90 -5.90 13.32 12.09
CA THR A 90 -5.04 13.64 10.95
C THR A 90 -5.87 13.59 9.65
N TYR A 91 -5.40 14.28 8.61
CA TYR A 91 -6.09 14.41 7.32
C TYR A 91 -5.12 14.10 6.18
N GLY A 92 -5.67 13.82 4.99
CA GLY A 92 -4.84 13.60 3.80
C GLY A 92 -4.22 14.90 3.33
N LEU A 93 -3.03 14.81 2.73
CA LEU A 93 -2.39 15.94 2.08
C LEU A 93 -2.37 15.74 0.57
N ASP A 94 -2.51 16.84 -0.16
CA ASP A 94 -2.16 16.88 -1.58
C ASP A 94 -0.71 16.45 -1.78
N THR A 95 -0.43 15.79 -2.89
CA THR A 95 0.87 15.16 -3.14
C THR A 95 2.03 16.16 -3.21
N SER A 96 1.77 17.45 -3.51
CA SER A 96 2.82 18.47 -3.56
C SER A 96 3.15 19.13 -2.23
N VAL A 97 2.48 18.77 -1.14
CA VAL A 97 2.68 19.42 0.18
C VAL A 97 3.98 18.94 0.82
N ASN A 98 4.86 19.87 1.15
CA ASN A 98 6.10 19.62 1.89
C ASN A 98 6.33 20.71 2.97
N GLY A 99 7.16 20.42 3.97
CA GLY A 99 7.55 21.36 5.03
C GLY A 99 7.26 20.87 6.45
N PRO A 100 7.34 21.77 7.46
CA PRO A 100 7.21 21.40 8.87
C PRO A 100 5.84 20.79 9.22
N GLY A 101 5.89 19.61 9.83
CA GLY A 101 4.70 18.83 10.23
C GLY A 101 4.12 17.96 9.11
N VAL A 102 4.95 17.61 8.13
CA VAL A 102 4.65 16.66 7.07
C VAL A 102 5.63 15.49 7.19
N LYS A 103 5.14 14.26 7.07
CA LYS A 103 5.94 13.05 6.88
C LYS A 103 5.71 12.51 5.49
N HIS A 104 6.73 11.91 4.89
CA HIS A 104 6.62 11.31 3.57
C HIS A 104 6.64 9.80 3.69
N VAL A 105 5.71 9.14 3.01
CA VAL A 105 5.69 7.68 2.87
C VAL A 105 6.33 7.34 1.54
N LEU A 106 7.41 6.56 1.58
CA LEU A 106 7.96 5.91 0.40
C LEU A 106 7.39 4.50 0.32
N ARG A 107 6.94 4.09 -0.87
CA ARG A 107 6.25 2.81 -1.07
C ARG A 107 6.83 2.09 -2.29
N ALA A 108 6.83 0.76 -2.25
CA ALA A 108 7.18 -0.06 -3.41
C ALA A 108 6.43 -1.40 -3.38
N SER A 109 6.00 -1.85 -4.55
CA SER A 109 5.53 -3.21 -4.80
C SER A 109 6.72 -4.03 -5.25
N LEU A 110 7.13 -5.04 -4.47
CA LEU A 110 8.28 -5.88 -4.81
C LEU A 110 7.81 -7.09 -5.61
N ASP A 111 8.38 -7.27 -6.80
CA ASP A 111 7.94 -8.32 -7.73
C ASP A 111 8.30 -9.73 -7.23
N ASP A 112 9.42 -9.86 -6.52
CA ASP A 112 9.94 -11.16 -6.06
C ASP A 112 9.02 -11.85 -5.04
N ASP A 113 8.48 -11.10 -4.07
CA ASP A 113 7.63 -11.64 -3.00
C ASP A 113 6.15 -11.25 -3.13
N LYS A 114 5.82 -10.45 -4.15
CA LYS A 114 4.47 -9.94 -4.43
C LYS A 114 3.84 -9.24 -3.23
N HIS A 115 4.65 -8.47 -2.49
CA HIS A 115 4.17 -7.65 -1.38
C HIS A 115 4.44 -6.16 -1.59
N ASP A 116 3.58 -5.35 -0.97
CA ASP A 116 3.67 -3.90 -0.97
C ASP A 116 4.23 -3.41 0.38
N TYR A 117 5.45 -2.87 0.31
CA TYR A 117 6.15 -2.31 1.46
C TYR A 117 6.09 -0.79 1.46
N TYR A 118 6.14 -0.22 2.65
CA TYR A 118 6.32 1.21 2.83
C TYR A 118 7.25 1.51 4.00
N ALA A 119 7.81 2.71 3.99
CA ALA A 119 8.56 3.27 5.10
C ALA A 119 8.19 4.73 5.29
N LEU A 120 8.30 5.19 6.53
CA LEU A 120 8.12 6.59 6.90
C LEU A 120 9.47 7.31 6.86
N GLY A 121 9.46 8.56 6.42
CA GLY A 121 10.67 9.35 6.31
C GLY A 121 10.40 10.82 6.06
N SER A 122 11.48 11.51 5.70
CA SER A 122 11.48 12.93 5.39
C SER A 122 12.04 13.15 3.98
N TYR A 123 11.42 14.04 3.22
CA TYR A 123 11.83 14.36 1.85
C TYR A 123 12.37 15.79 1.76
N ASP A 124 13.63 15.90 1.36
CA ASP A 124 14.30 17.17 1.06
C ASP A 124 14.16 17.46 -0.45
N ALA A 125 13.24 18.36 -0.79
CA ALA A 125 12.94 18.73 -2.17
C ALA A 125 14.06 19.55 -2.84
N GLU A 126 14.96 20.18 -2.08
CA GLU A 126 16.09 20.92 -2.67
C GLU A 126 17.19 19.94 -3.10
N LYS A 127 17.39 18.87 -2.33
CA LYS A 127 18.40 17.84 -2.61
C LYS A 127 17.86 16.68 -3.45
N ASP A 128 16.54 16.56 -3.60
CA ASP A 128 15.86 15.39 -4.17
C ASP A 128 16.27 14.10 -3.44
N VAL A 129 16.17 14.13 -2.11
CA VAL A 129 16.57 13.01 -1.23
C VAL A 129 15.46 12.70 -0.25
N TRP A 130 14.95 11.47 -0.32
CA TRP A 130 14.14 10.87 0.73
C TRP A 130 15.05 10.13 1.72
N THR A 131 14.82 10.33 3.02
CA THR A 131 15.57 9.68 4.11
C THR A 131 14.60 8.92 5.02
N PRO A 132 14.80 7.62 5.27
CA PRO A 132 13.97 6.84 6.18
C PRO A 132 14.12 7.36 7.62
N ASP A 133 13.02 7.33 8.38
CA ASP A 133 13.06 7.60 9.82
C ASP A 133 13.75 6.45 10.59
N ASP A 134 13.63 5.21 10.09
CA ASP A 134 14.27 4.01 10.61
C ASP A 134 14.80 3.16 9.46
N SER A 135 16.12 2.98 9.39
CA SER A 135 16.78 2.21 8.34
C SER A 135 16.57 0.70 8.46
N GLU A 136 16.22 0.19 9.64
CA GLU A 136 15.93 -1.24 9.84
C GLU A 136 14.54 -1.61 9.33
N LEU A 137 13.66 -0.62 9.13
CA LEU A 137 12.30 -0.76 8.61
C LEU A 137 12.11 -0.06 7.25
N ASP A 138 13.18 0.05 6.46
CA ASP A 138 13.13 0.67 5.14
C ASP A 138 12.25 -0.13 4.16
N VAL A 139 11.93 0.50 3.03
CA VAL A 139 11.07 -0.06 1.98
C VAL A 139 11.67 -1.37 1.45
N GLY A 140 10.91 -2.45 1.62
CA GLY A 140 11.24 -3.80 1.18
C GLY A 140 11.62 -4.76 2.31
N ILE A 141 11.86 -4.25 3.51
CA ILE A 141 12.23 -5.06 4.69
C ILE A 141 11.35 -4.80 5.91
N GLY A 142 10.73 -3.62 6.00
CA GLY A 142 9.91 -3.23 7.15
C GLY A 142 8.41 -3.48 6.97
N LEU A 143 7.66 -2.38 7.01
CA LEU A 143 6.21 -2.42 7.14
C LEU A 143 5.51 -2.66 5.79
N ARG A 144 4.35 -3.32 5.85
CA ARG A 144 3.47 -3.55 4.71
C ARG A 144 2.13 -2.88 4.94
N TYR A 145 1.45 -2.48 3.85
CA TYR A 145 0.07 -2.00 4.00
C TYR A 145 -0.87 -3.14 4.41
N ASP A 146 -0.63 -4.34 3.92
CA ASP A 146 -1.47 -5.49 4.20
C ASP A 146 -0.57 -6.73 4.26
N TYR A 147 -0.83 -7.59 5.23
CA TYR A 147 -0.03 -8.80 5.48
C TYR A 147 -0.64 -10.04 4.81
N GLY A 148 -1.74 -9.88 4.06
CA GLY A 148 -2.35 -10.91 3.22
C GLY A 148 -2.06 -10.73 1.72
N LYS A 149 -3.07 -11.02 0.89
CA LYS A 149 -2.98 -10.94 -0.58
C LYS A 149 -3.36 -9.53 -1.05
N PHE A 150 -2.35 -8.68 -1.21
CA PHE A 150 -2.49 -7.27 -1.56
C PHE A 150 -1.24 -6.80 -2.29
N TYR A 151 -1.42 -6.23 -3.49
CA TYR A 151 -0.29 -5.84 -4.32
C TYR A 151 -0.64 -4.67 -5.26
N ALA A 152 0.40 -4.08 -5.86
CA ALA A 152 0.31 -3.00 -6.85
C ALA A 152 -0.50 -1.79 -6.34
N SER A 153 -0.31 -1.41 -5.08
CA SER A 153 -1.09 -0.38 -4.44
C SER A 153 -0.74 1.02 -4.94
N LYS A 154 -1.78 1.83 -5.07
CA LYS A 154 -1.67 3.23 -5.50
C LYS A 154 -2.57 4.10 -4.65
N THR A 155 -2.08 5.29 -4.32
CA THR A 155 -2.85 6.29 -3.58
C THR A 155 -3.16 7.49 -4.44
N PHE A 156 -4.28 8.16 -4.12
CA PHE A 156 -4.57 9.50 -4.61
C PHE A 156 -5.16 10.35 -3.48
N TYR A 157 -5.08 11.67 -3.66
CA TYR A 157 -5.69 12.63 -2.74
C TYR A 157 -7.11 12.97 -3.21
N ASP A 158 -8.09 12.76 -2.34
CA ASP A 158 -9.47 13.21 -2.51
C ASP A 158 -9.59 14.61 -1.90
N GLN A 159 -9.56 15.62 -2.76
CA GLN A 159 -9.63 17.03 -2.36
C GLN A 159 -10.99 17.42 -1.79
N ASN A 160 -12.07 16.70 -2.10
CA ASN A 160 -13.41 17.03 -1.64
C ASN A 160 -13.63 16.63 -0.18
N LYS A 161 -12.97 15.55 0.26
CA LYS A 161 -13.04 15.06 1.65
C LYS A 161 -11.70 15.13 2.38
N GLU A 162 -10.71 15.77 1.77
CA GLU A 162 -9.36 16.03 2.29
C GLU A 162 -8.71 14.78 2.89
N ARG A 163 -8.68 13.71 2.12
CA ARG A 163 -8.22 12.39 2.57
C ARG A 163 -7.39 11.72 1.50
N ARG A 164 -6.42 10.91 1.92
CA ARG A 164 -5.67 10.05 1.01
C ARG A 164 -6.32 8.68 0.95
N ILE A 165 -6.65 8.24 -0.26
CA ILE A 165 -7.28 6.96 -0.51
C ILE A 165 -6.26 6.00 -1.11
N LEU A 166 -6.21 4.78 -0.59
CA LEU A 166 -5.41 3.66 -1.05
C LEU A 166 -6.31 2.64 -1.76
N TRP A 167 -5.90 2.28 -2.97
CA TRP A 167 -6.38 1.13 -3.70
C TRP A 167 -5.30 0.05 -3.73
N GLY A 168 -5.71 -1.21 -3.81
CA GLY A 168 -4.81 -2.32 -4.04
C GLY A 168 -5.53 -3.48 -4.70
N TRP A 169 -4.77 -4.26 -5.45
CA TRP A 169 -5.23 -5.43 -6.17
C TRP A 169 -5.07 -6.67 -5.30
N THR A 170 -6.11 -7.49 -5.25
CA THR A 170 -6.09 -8.81 -4.62
C THR A 170 -6.21 -9.86 -5.71
N GLY A 171 -5.07 -10.49 -6.02
CA GLY A 171 -5.00 -11.59 -6.97
C GLY A 171 -5.67 -12.85 -6.42
N GLU A 172 -6.01 -13.76 -7.33
CA GLU A 172 -6.64 -15.04 -7.00
C GLU A 172 -5.74 -15.95 -6.14
N THR A 173 -6.39 -16.89 -5.46
CA THR A 173 -5.74 -17.93 -4.65
C THR A 173 -6.14 -19.34 -5.07
N ASP A 174 -7.01 -19.47 -6.07
CA ASP A 174 -7.31 -20.73 -6.75
C ASP A 174 -6.36 -20.94 -7.96
N SER A 175 -6.69 -21.89 -8.82
CA SER A 175 -5.87 -22.21 -10.00
C SER A 175 -6.30 -21.40 -11.23
N GLU A 176 -5.35 -21.13 -12.13
CA GLU A 176 -5.64 -20.48 -13.44
C GLU A 176 -6.74 -21.22 -14.25
N LEU A 177 -6.83 -22.55 -14.13
CA LEU A 177 -7.92 -23.31 -14.77
C LEU A 177 -9.30 -22.91 -14.23
N ALA A 178 -9.40 -22.61 -12.93
CA ALA A 178 -10.63 -22.15 -12.31
C ALA A 178 -10.96 -20.72 -12.77
N ASP A 179 -9.97 -19.86 -12.97
CA ASP A 179 -10.14 -18.52 -13.57
C ASP A 179 -10.74 -18.61 -14.97
N ILE A 180 -10.17 -19.47 -15.82
CA ILE A 180 -10.67 -19.71 -17.17
C ILE A 180 -12.11 -20.24 -17.12
N GLN A 181 -12.41 -21.16 -16.20
CA GLN A 181 -13.73 -21.76 -16.07
C GLN A 181 -14.79 -20.77 -15.56
N LYS A 182 -14.44 -19.92 -14.58
CA LYS A 182 -15.37 -18.92 -14.01
C LYS A 182 -15.47 -17.66 -14.88
N GLY A 183 -14.50 -17.43 -15.78
CA GLY A 183 -14.52 -16.36 -16.79
C GLY A 183 -14.09 -14.98 -16.28
N TRP A 184 -13.54 -14.90 -15.08
CA TRP A 184 -13.02 -13.67 -14.48
C TRP A 184 -11.92 -14.01 -13.46
N ALA A 185 -11.05 -13.04 -13.15
CA ALA A 185 -10.01 -13.21 -12.15
C ALA A 185 -9.71 -11.88 -11.44
N SER A 186 -9.41 -12.02 -10.15
CA SER A 186 -9.01 -10.98 -9.19
C SER A 186 -10.08 -9.94 -8.87
N VAL A 187 -9.84 -9.21 -7.79
CA VAL A 187 -10.67 -8.08 -7.36
C VAL A 187 -9.81 -6.90 -6.89
N GLN A 188 -10.42 -5.72 -6.81
CA GLN A 188 -9.86 -4.61 -6.05
C GLN A 188 -10.31 -4.69 -4.60
N THR A 189 -9.43 -4.35 -3.66
CA THR A 189 -9.86 -4.16 -2.28
C THR A 189 -10.81 -2.99 -2.16
N VAL A 190 -11.66 -3.02 -1.15
CA VAL A 190 -12.37 -1.82 -0.66
C VAL A 190 -11.36 -0.69 -0.44
N PRO A 191 -11.59 0.53 -0.97
CA PRO A 191 -10.68 1.64 -0.78
C PRO A 191 -10.51 2.00 0.69
N ARG A 192 -9.27 2.32 1.08
CA ARG A 192 -8.91 2.62 2.48
C ARG A 192 -8.42 4.06 2.60
N VAL A 193 -8.84 4.77 3.65
CA VAL A 193 -8.19 6.01 4.07
C VAL A 193 -6.86 5.67 4.72
N VAL A 194 -5.79 6.38 4.35
CA VAL A 194 -4.46 6.23 4.96
C VAL A 194 -4.12 7.47 5.76
N LEU A 195 -3.71 7.27 7.01
CA LEU A 195 -3.37 8.34 7.96
C LEU A 195 -2.05 8.04 8.66
N PHE A 196 -1.33 9.08 9.07
CA PHE A 196 -0.19 8.91 9.98
C PHE A 196 -0.72 8.57 11.38
N ASP A 197 -0.14 7.56 12.03
CA ASP A 197 -0.45 7.22 13.41
C ASP A 197 0.29 8.16 14.37
N ASP A 198 -0.39 9.18 14.88
CA ASP A 198 0.22 10.15 15.80
C ASP A 198 0.51 9.56 17.20
N LYS A 199 -0.05 8.38 17.52
CA LYS A 199 0.18 7.73 18.82
C LYS A 199 1.51 6.98 18.82
N THR A 200 1.73 6.13 17.81
CA THR A 200 2.96 5.33 17.71
C THR A 200 4.06 6.07 16.97
N LYS A 201 3.69 6.92 16.00
CA LYS A 201 4.58 7.68 15.10
C LYS A 201 5.45 6.82 14.18
N THR A 202 5.22 5.51 14.15
CA THR A 202 6.06 4.52 13.44
C THR A 202 5.31 3.77 12.35
N ASN A 203 4.00 3.96 12.21
CA ASN A 203 3.20 3.29 11.19
C ASN A 203 2.11 4.21 10.62
N VAL A 204 1.46 3.74 9.56
CA VAL A 204 0.21 4.32 9.07
C VAL A 204 -0.99 3.58 9.66
N LEU A 205 -2.13 4.27 9.76
CA LEU A 205 -3.43 3.70 10.02
C LEU A 205 -4.20 3.59 8.70
N GLN A 206 -4.89 2.46 8.53
CA GLN A 206 -5.78 2.22 7.42
C GLN A 206 -7.18 1.95 7.92
N TRP A 207 -8.18 2.51 7.25
CA TRP A 207 -9.57 2.21 7.53
C TRP A 207 -10.39 2.22 6.24
N PRO A 208 -11.36 1.31 6.05
CA PRO A 208 -12.30 1.41 4.94
C PRO A 208 -12.90 2.83 4.85
N VAL A 209 -13.13 3.30 3.63
CA VAL A 209 -13.81 4.59 3.42
C VAL A 209 -15.18 4.59 4.12
N LYS A 210 -15.53 5.72 4.76
CA LYS A 210 -16.77 5.89 5.55
C LYS A 210 -18.07 5.67 4.77
N GLU A 211 -17.98 5.58 3.45
CA GLU A 211 -19.08 5.22 2.56
C GLU A 211 -19.46 3.73 2.69
N LEU A 212 -18.66 2.95 3.43
CA LEU A 212 -18.93 1.57 3.78
C LEU A 212 -18.99 1.46 5.30
N ASP A 213 -20.09 0.91 5.82
CA ASP A 213 -20.35 0.77 7.25
C ASP A 213 -20.26 -0.70 7.67
N ILE A 214 -19.10 -1.13 8.19
CA ILE A 214 -18.95 -2.42 8.89
C ILE A 214 -18.02 -2.23 10.09
N THR A 215 -18.47 -2.60 11.29
CA THR A 215 -17.69 -2.55 12.53
C THR A 215 -17.84 -3.85 13.32
N ALA A 216 -16.73 -4.37 13.84
CA ALA A 216 -16.69 -5.46 14.82
C ALA A 216 -15.71 -5.09 15.94
N GLU A 217 -16.08 -5.31 17.20
CA GLU A 217 -15.27 -4.98 18.38
C GLU A 217 -15.14 -6.20 19.30
N PHE A 218 -13.98 -6.34 19.93
CA PHE A 218 -13.68 -7.40 20.89
C PHE A 218 -13.17 -6.78 22.18
N GLU A 219 -13.71 -7.20 23.32
CA GLU A 219 -13.25 -6.78 24.65
C GLU A 219 -12.47 -7.92 25.32
N VAL A 220 -11.31 -7.58 25.90
CA VAL A 220 -10.46 -8.53 26.62
C VAL A 220 -10.41 -8.13 28.10
N ASP A 221 -10.64 -9.10 28.99
CA ASP A 221 -10.53 -8.87 30.43
C ASP A 221 -9.07 -8.59 30.82
N LYS A 222 -8.82 -7.36 31.30
CA LYS A 222 -7.48 -6.92 31.75
C LYS A 222 -6.93 -7.76 32.90
N LYS A 223 -7.78 -8.36 33.74
CA LYS A 223 -7.33 -9.22 34.85
C LYS A 223 -6.69 -10.52 34.34
N ALA A 224 -7.12 -11.00 33.16
CA ALA A 224 -6.55 -12.19 32.53
C ALA A 224 -5.12 -11.96 31.98
N LEU A 225 -4.73 -10.70 31.71
CA LEU A 225 -3.40 -10.36 31.18
C LEU A 225 -2.27 -10.47 32.23
N GLY A 226 -2.58 -10.37 33.52
CA GLY A 226 -1.58 -10.24 34.59
C GLY A 226 -1.14 -11.55 35.26
N VAL A 227 -1.76 -12.70 34.95
CA VAL A 227 -1.70 -13.89 35.82
C VAL A 227 -0.88 -15.05 35.22
N MET A 228 -0.54 -15.06 33.93
CA MET A 228 -0.21 -16.35 33.28
C MET A 228 1.02 -16.36 32.35
N GLU A 229 1.58 -17.56 32.16
CA GLU A 229 2.58 -17.86 31.13
C GLU A 229 1.94 -17.77 29.75
N ALA A 230 2.17 -16.67 29.04
CA ALA A 230 1.91 -16.58 27.61
C ALA A 230 3.12 -17.15 26.86
N ASP A 231 2.88 -17.77 25.71
CA ASP A 231 3.96 -18.28 24.87
C ASP A 231 4.91 -17.14 24.47
N VAL A 232 6.19 -17.47 24.40
CA VAL A 232 7.25 -16.53 23.99
C VAL A 232 7.52 -16.74 22.51
N GLY A 233 7.38 -15.69 21.70
CA GLY A 233 7.79 -15.72 20.28
C GLY A 233 6.82 -16.37 19.29
N TYR A 234 5.50 -16.28 19.51
CA TYR A 234 4.51 -16.79 18.55
C TYR A 234 4.62 -16.09 17.18
N ASN A 235 4.61 -16.88 16.09
CA ASN A 235 4.57 -16.40 14.71
C ASN A 235 3.40 -17.06 13.98
N CYS A 236 2.52 -16.25 13.37
CA CYS A 236 1.32 -16.74 12.68
C CYS A 236 1.63 -17.74 11.55
N SER A 237 2.73 -17.54 10.82
CA SER A 237 3.07 -18.36 9.64
C SER A 237 3.58 -19.76 9.98
N THR A 238 4.09 -19.95 11.20
CA THR A 238 4.62 -21.24 11.68
C THR A 238 3.85 -21.80 12.88
N GLY A 239 2.84 -21.07 13.36
CA GLY A 239 1.99 -21.49 14.46
C GLY A 239 0.96 -22.54 14.02
N ASN A 240 0.34 -23.20 15.00
CA ASN A 240 -0.70 -24.22 14.78
C ASN A 240 -2.08 -23.62 14.41
N GLY A 241 -2.12 -22.38 13.92
CA GLY A 241 -3.35 -21.67 13.58
C GLY A 241 -4.35 -21.60 14.73
N ALA A 242 -5.65 -21.65 14.40
CA ALA A 242 -6.75 -21.66 15.37
C ALA A 242 -6.82 -22.94 16.24
N ALA A 243 -6.14 -24.02 15.83
CA ALA A 243 -6.09 -25.26 16.59
C ALA A 243 -5.06 -25.23 17.73
N GLY A 244 -4.02 -24.40 17.60
CA GLY A 244 -2.97 -24.20 18.60
C GLY A 244 -3.44 -23.39 19.80
N ARG A 245 -3.97 -24.06 20.82
CA ARG A 245 -4.46 -23.38 22.03
C ARG A 245 -3.33 -22.93 22.94
N SER A 246 -3.48 -21.74 23.47
CA SER A 246 -2.69 -21.16 24.54
C SER A 246 -3.61 -20.45 25.53
N THR A 247 -3.01 -19.82 26.53
CA THR A 247 -3.74 -19.18 27.62
C THR A 247 -4.61 -18.02 27.14
N LEU A 248 -4.09 -17.20 26.23
CA LEU A 248 -4.72 -15.96 25.75
C LEU A 248 -4.85 -15.95 24.22
N GLY A 249 -5.19 -17.10 23.66
CA GLY A 249 -5.39 -17.23 22.23
C GLY A 249 -5.46 -18.68 21.77
N PRO A 250 -5.97 -18.89 20.57
CA PRO A 250 -6.51 -17.89 19.65
C PRO A 250 -7.96 -17.52 20.01
N PHE A 251 -8.34 -16.24 19.87
CA PHE A 251 -9.73 -15.79 19.98
C PHE A 251 -10.08 -14.80 18.87
N GLY A 252 -11.29 -14.88 18.31
CA GLY A 252 -11.71 -14.04 17.18
C GLY A 252 -12.93 -14.60 16.46
N LEU A 253 -12.94 -14.51 15.12
CA LEU A 253 -14.06 -14.88 14.26
C LEU A 253 -13.76 -16.11 13.41
N LEU A 254 -14.80 -16.90 13.19
CA LEU A 254 -14.89 -17.86 12.09
C LEU A 254 -15.71 -17.21 10.98
N VAL A 255 -15.09 -16.97 9.83
CA VAL A 255 -15.73 -16.41 8.64
C VAL A 255 -15.78 -17.46 7.54
N LEU A 256 -16.73 -17.32 6.61
CA LEU A 256 -16.95 -18.28 5.51
C LEU A 256 -16.99 -19.74 6.03
N ALA A 257 -17.69 -19.95 7.14
CA ALA A 257 -17.78 -21.25 7.79
C ALA A 257 -19.12 -21.93 7.49
N ASN A 258 -19.08 -23.23 7.21
CA ASN A 258 -20.31 -24.01 7.07
C ASN A 258 -20.87 -24.44 8.44
N GLU A 259 -22.12 -24.91 8.48
CA GLU A 259 -22.82 -25.24 9.73
C GLU A 259 -22.08 -26.31 10.56
N ALA A 260 -21.52 -27.31 9.87
CA ALA A 260 -20.72 -28.38 10.49
C ALA A 260 -19.30 -27.95 10.90
N ARG A 261 -18.87 -26.74 10.50
CA ARG A 261 -17.49 -26.22 10.64
C ARG A 261 -16.41 -27.13 10.06
N SER A 262 -16.76 -27.92 9.05
CA SER A 262 -15.78 -28.70 8.28
C SER A 262 -14.96 -27.81 7.34
N GLU A 263 -15.50 -26.66 6.96
CA GLU A 263 -14.81 -25.58 6.29
C GLU A 263 -14.98 -24.31 7.11
N GLN A 264 -13.88 -23.59 7.34
CA GLN A 264 -13.86 -22.34 8.10
C GLN A 264 -12.58 -21.57 7.80
N THR A 265 -12.67 -20.24 7.77
CA THR A 265 -11.51 -19.35 7.77
C THR A 265 -11.47 -18.61 9.09
N THR A 266 -10.34 -18.67 9.80
CA THR A 266 -10.21 -18.09 11.14
C THR A 266 -9.47 -16.77 11.10
N VAL A 267 -10.07 -15.71 11.63
CA VAL A 267 -9.41 -14.42 11.88
C VAL A 267 -9.35 -14.23 13.39
N TYR A 268 -8.15 -14.22 13.96
CA TYR A 268 -7.98 -14.28 15.41
C TYR A 268 -6.84 -13.40 15.92
N PHE A 269 -6.93 -13.06 17.20
CA PHE A 269 -5.86 -12.51 17.99
C PHE A 269 -5.18 -13.62 18.79
N TYR A 270 -3.88 -13.43 19.02
CA TYR A 270 -3.06 -14.29 19.87
C TYR A 270 -2.16 -13.40 20.73
N ILE A 271 -2.23 -13.55 22.05
CA ILE A 271 -1.41 -12.75 22.96
C ILE A 271 -0.21 -13.59 23.41
N ALA A 272 0.98 -13.17 22.99
CA ALA A 272 2.27 -13.77 23.35
C ALA A 272 3.08 -12.81 24.22
N LYS A 273 3.98 -13.35 25.05
CA LYS A 273 4.99 -12.56 25.76
C LYS A 273 6.08 -12.13 24.78
N ALA A 274 6.46 -10.85 24.85
CA ALA A 274 7.62 -10.35 24.15
C ALA A 274 8.89 -11.06 24.67
N MET A 275 9.79 -11.44 23.76
CA MET A 275 11.15 -11.78 24.16
C MET A 275 11.81 -10.51 24.68
N VAL A 276 12.20 -10.50 25.95
CA VAL A 276 13.05 -9.43 26.48
C VAL A 276 14.46 -9.73 25.97
N THR A 277 14.91 -9.00 24.96
CA THR A 277 16.30 -8.96 24.51
C THR A 277 17.07 -7.91 25.28
#